data_AF-A0A934L0C6-F1
#
_entry.id   AF-A0A934L0C6-F1
#
_cell.length_a   1.000
_cell.length_b   1.000
_cell.length_c   1.000
_cell.angle_alpha   90.00
_cell.angle_beta   90.00
_cell.angle_gamma   90.00
#
_symmetry.space_group_name_H-M   'P 1'
#
loop_
_entity.id
_entity.type
_entity.pdbx_description
1 polymer ?
#
loop_
_entity_poly.entity_id
_entity_poly.type
_entity_poly.pdbx_seq_one_letter_code
_entity_poly.pdbx_strand_id
1 'polypeptide(L)' 'KAYLNGGEQINLVEEKAASGIWYKNDHYQLQGKGDSYELTKDGKIVFKN' A
#
# COMPACT_ATOMS: atom_id res chain seq x y z
N LYS A 1 -12.42 -13.03 8.68
CA LYS A 1 -11.54 -11.85 8.56
C LYS A 1 -10.31 -12.28 7.78
N ALA A 2 -9.99 -11.63 6.68
CA ALA A 2 -8.78 -11.92 5.90
C ALA A 2 -7.69 -10.94 6.31
N TYR A 3 -6.47 -11.43 6.49
CA TYR A 3 -5.32 -10.63 6.91
C TYR A 3 -4.18 -10.86 5.92
N LEU A 4 -3.59 -9.79 5.41
CA LEU A 4 -2.55 -9.85 4.38
C LEU A 4 -1.22 -10.45 4.90
N ASN A 5 -0.96 -10.37 6.22
CA ASN A 5 0.25 -10.88 6.88
C ASN A 5 -0.05 -11.56 8.22
N GLY A 6 -1.05 -12.43 8.28
CA GLY A 6 -1.38 -13.13 9.54
C GLY A 6 -1.90 -12.25 10.69
N GLY A 7 -2.17 -10.97 10.41
CA GLY A 7 -2.67 -9.99 11.39
C GLY A 7 -1.62 -9.02 11.92
N GLU A 8 -0.38 -9.09 11.44
CA GLU A 8 0.65 -8.12 11.82
C GLU A 8 0.30 -6.70 11.35
N GLN A 9 0.43 -5.74 12.25
CA GLN A 9 0.28 -4.33 11.93
C GLN A 9 1.50 -3.86 11.15
N ILE A 10 1.25 -3.22 10.00
CA ILE A 10 2.29 -2.64 9.16
C ILE A 10 2.16 -1.13 9.29
N ASN A 11 3.25 -0.46 9.66
CA ASN A 11 3.29 1.00 9.65
C ASN A 11 3.79 1.46 8.29
N LEU A 12 3.03 2.36 7.66
CA LEU A 12 3.43 3.05 6.43
C LEU A 12 3.57 4.53 6.73
N VAL A 13 4.56 5.16 6.11
CA VAL A 13 4.79 6.60 6.20
C VAL A 13 4.22 7.24 4.94
N GLU A 14 3.53 8.37 5.10
CA GLU A 14 3.03 9.15 3.97
C GLU A 14 4.18 9.77 3.18
N GLU A 15 4.10 9.69 1.86
CA GLU A 15 5.04 10.29 0.94
C GLU A 15 4.34 11.39 0.12
N LYS A 16 5.12 12.35 -0.37
CA LYS A 16 4.57 13.41 -1.22
C LYS A 16 4.17 12.84 -2.58
N ALA A 17 2.87 12.65 -2.78
CA ALA A 17 2.31 12.25 -4.06
C ALA A 17 2.08 13.45 -5.00
N ALA A 18 2.24 13.23 -6.31
CA ALA A 18 1.83 14.22 -7.32
C ALA A 18 0.29 14.34 -7.39
N SER A 19 -0.43 13.25 -7.15
CA SER A 19 -1.89 13.24 -6.94
C SER A 19 -2.32 11.94 -6.26
N GLY A 20 -3.29 12.02 -5.34
CA GLY A 20 -3.81 10.85 -4.63
C GLY A 20 -3.05 10.57 -3.33
N ILE A 21 -3.09 9.32 -2.88
CA ILE A 21 -2.38 8.85 -1.70
C ILE A 21 -1.12 8.10 -2.10
N TRP A 22 -0.08 8.24 -1.28
CA TRP A 22 1.11 7.42 -1.37
C TRP A 22 1.65 7.20 0.03
N TYR A 23 1.71 5.93 0.44
CA TYR A 23 2.29 5.50 1.69
C TYR A 23 3.30 4.39 1.42
N LYS A 24 4.44 4.41 2.10
CA LYS A 24 5.46 3.36 1.94
C LYS A 24 6.20 3.02 3.23
N ASN A 25 6.83 1.87 3.23
CA ASN A 25 7.97 1.52 4.08
C ASN A 25 8.99 0.72 3.25
N ASP A 26 9.93 0.01 3.90
CA ASP A 26 10.98 -0.73 3.20
C ASP A 26 10.46 -1.86 2.30
N HIS A 27 9.29 -2.43 2.62
CA HIS A 27 8.75 -3.61 1.94
C HIS A 27 7.44 -3.35 1.21
N TYR A 28 6.65 -2.38 1.66
CA TYR A 28 5.30 -2.16 1.16
C TYR A 28 5.13 -0.76 0.61
N GLN A 29 4.31 -0.65 -0.42
CA GLN A 29 3.88 0.62 -0.97
C GLN A 29 2.39 0.55 -1.32
N LEU A 30 1.62 1.44 -0.69
CA LEU A 30 0.21 1.68 -0.98
C LEU A 30 0.10 2.97 -1.77
N GLN A 31 -0.49 2.89 -2.96
CA GLN A 31 -0.77 4.05 -3.80
C GLN A 31 -2.22 4.01 -4.25
N GLY A 32 -2.81 5.17 -4.47
CA GLY A 32 -4.16 5.22 -5.00
C GLY A 32 -4.62 6.62 -5.35
N LYS A 33 -5.64 6.69 -6.21
CA LYS A 33 -6.30 7.94 -6.59
C LYS A 33 -7.76 7.67 -6.87
N GLY A 34 -8.65 8.42 -6.20
CA GLY A 34 -10.09 8.14 -6.26
C GLY A 34 -10.37 6.73 -5.73
N ASP A 35 -11.04 5.91 -6.54
CA ASP A 35 -11.44 4.55 -6.17
C ASP A 35 -10.43 3.47 -6.56
N SER A 36 -9.30 3.83 -7.18
CA SER A 36 -8.26 2.89 -7.59
C SER A 36 -7.12 2.84 -6.59
N TYR A 37 -6.84 1.65 -6.07
CA TYR A 37 -5.79 1.37 -5.10
C TYR A 37 -4.90 0.22 -5.56
N GLU A 38 -3.60 0.34 -5.28
CA GLU A 38 -2.61 -0.70 -5.53
C GLU A 38 -1.71 -0.83 -4.31
N LEU A 39 -1.58 -2.04 -3.80
CA LEU A 39 -0.61 -2.40 -2.77
C LEU A 39 0.45 -3.29 -3.41
N THR A 40 1.71 -2.86 -3.33
CA THR A 40 2.85 -3.66 -3.71
C THR A 40 3.65 -4.10 -2.49
N LYS A 41 4.22 -5.30 -2.57
CA LYS A 41 5.19 -5.85 -1.63
C LYS A 41 6.46 -6.20 -2.39
N ASP A 42 7.60 -5.62 -2.02
CA ASP A 42 8.89 -5.83 -2.68
C ASP A 42 8.80 -5.65 -4.21
N GLY A 43 8.06 -4.62 -4.64
CA GLY A 43 7.83 -4.30 -6.06
C GLY A 43 6.79 -5.18 -6.78
N LYS A 44 6.18 -6.18 -6.13
CA LYS A 44 5.13 -7.03 -6.71
C LYS A 44 3.75 -6.61 -6.23
N ILE A 45 2.78 -6.53 -7.14
CA ILE A 45 1.38 -6.23 -6.79
C ILE A 45 0.81 -7.39 -5.99
N VAL A 46 0.34 -7.11 -4.77
CA VAL A 46 -0.33 -8.08 -3.88
C VAL A 46 -1.82 -7.78 -3.71
N PHE A 47 -2.26 -6.56 -4.08
CA PHE A 47 -3.67 -6.19 -4.12
C PHE A 47 -3.89 -5.06 -5.13
N LYS A 48 -5.03 -5.12 -5.83
CA LYS A 48 -5.51 -4.11 -6.77
C LYS A 48 -7.03 -4.19 -6.89
N ASN A 49 -7.70 -3.05 -7.04
CA ASN A 49 -9.13 -2.96 -7.33
C ASN A 49 -9.44 -2.06 -8.53
#